data_AF-A0A967GNN1-F1
#
_entry.id   AF-A0A967GNN1-F1
#
_cell.length_a   1.000
_cell.length_b   1.000
_cell.length_c   1.000
_cell.angle_alpha   90.00
_cell.angle_beta   90.00
_cell.angle_gamma   90.00
#
_symmetry.space_group_name_H-M   'P 1'
#
loop_
_entity.id
_entity.type
_entity.pdbx_description
1 polymer ?
#
loop_
_entity_poly.entity_id
_entity_poly.type
_entity_poly.pdbx_seq_one_letter_code
_entity_poly.pdbx_strand_id
1 'polypeptide(L)'
;GEDPSIAESMLRQPDAGAVVVVAPSREGKPHFHDPKRDLPLMSKEGKLDGTTRTMTGFWENGLGRNLTTGEALMLTKAGLAEDAKKSATFHLGLCELNLLGDPTLPFRRQVPRRPEIAGPRTVPAGNLSLVIETDAPGALISILDTHGLYGVQITNEDGNALFPISVAKGAVITVT
;
A
#
# COMPACT_ATOMS: atom_id res chain seq x y z
N GLY A 1 18.59 -20.75 9.46
CA GLY A 1 17.50 -21.59 8.95
C GLY A 1 17.58 -21.51 7.46
N GLU A 2 17.64 -22.65 6.78
CA GLU A 2 17.68 -22.69 5.31
C GLU A 2 16.26 -22.62 4.71
N ASP A 3 15.24 -22.98 5.50
CA ASP A 3 13.85 -22.94 5.07
C ASP A 3 13.25 -21.53 5.16
N PRO A 4 12.48 -21.09 4.14
CA PRO A 4 11.73 -19.84 4.21
C PRO A 4 10.67 -19.89 5.31
N SER A 5 10.39 -18.74 5.92
CA SER A 5 9.26 -18.62 6.83
C SER A 5 7.92 -18.86 6.09
N ILE A 6 6.85 -19.11 6.84
CA ILE A 6 5.51 -19.24 6.25
C ILE A 6 5.10 -17.96 5.48
N ALA A 7 5.45 -16.78 6.01
CA ALA A 7 5.16 -15.50 5.37
C ALA A 7 5.87 -15.37 4.02
N GLU A 8 7.14 -15.74 3.94
CA GLU A 8 7.89 -15.75 2.68
C GLU A 8 7.34 -16.80 1.71
N SER A 9 7.00 -17.98 2.20
CA SER A 9 6.43 -19.06 1.38
C SER A 9 5.10 -18.65 0.76
N MET A 10 4.24 -17.96 1.51
CA MET A 10 2.97 -17.43 1.02
C MET A 10 3.15 -16.34 -0.06
N LEU A 11 4.20 -15.51 0.04
CA LEU A 11 4.49 -14.46 -0.92
C LEU A 11 5.16 -14.97 -2.20
N ARG A 12 5.93 -16.05 -2.10
CA ARG A 12 6.70 -16.62 -3.22
C ARG A 12 5.93 -17.70 -3.99
N GLN A 13 4.74 -18.08 -3.53
CA GLN A 13 3.92 -19.09 -4.19
C GLN A 13 3.49 -18.60 -5.58
N PRO A 14 3.86 -19.29 -6.68
CA PRO A 14 3.43 -18.90 -8.01
C PRO A 14 1.91 -19.00 -8.15
N ASP A 15 1.31 -17.99 -8.79
CA ASP A 15 -0.12 -17.91 -9.13
C ASP A 15 -1.10 -18.07 -7.96
N ALA A 16 -0.63 -17.98 -6.72
CA ALA A 16 -1.45 -18.12 -5.50
C ALA A 16 -0.81 -17.42 -4.30
N GLY A 17 -1.42 -17.58 -3.11
CA GLY A 17 -0.86 -17.07 -1.86
C GLY A 17 -1.28 -15.64 -1.54
N ALA A 18 -0.34 -14.85 -1.00
CA ALA A 18 -0.59 -13.49 -0.56
C ALA A 18 0.19 -12.47 -1.41
N VAL A 19 -0.37 -11.28 -1.60
CA VAL A 19 0.31 -10.14 -2.24
C VAL A 19 1.12 -9.30 -1.24
N VAL A 20 0.75 -9.39 0.04
CA VAL A 20 1.40 -8.70 1.16
C VAL A 20 1.14 -9.47 2.44
N VAL A 21 2.11 -9.50 3.34
CA VAL A 21 1.98 -10.11 4.68
C VAL A 21 2.49 -9.13 5.72
N VAL A 22 1.69 -8.90 6.76
CA VAL A 22 2.15 -8.25 7.99
C VAL A 22 2.28 -9.33 9.06
N ALA A 23 3.49 -9.56 9.54
CA ALA A 23 3.76 -10.62 10.51
C ALA A 23 4.86 -10.19 11.49
N PRO A 24 4.80 -10.65 12.75
CA PRO A 24 5.91 -10.52 13.67
C PRO A 24 7.07 -11.44 13.23
N SER A 25 8.31 -11.01 13.47
CA SER A 25 9.51 -11.83 13.23
C SER A 25 9.75 -12.90 14.30
N ARG A 26 8.96 -12.90 15.38
CA ARG A 26 9.01 -13.85 16.49
C ARG A 26 7.60 -14.34 16.82
N GLU A 27 7.53 -15.34 17.71
CA GLU A 27 6.27 -15.81 18.27
C GLU A 27 5.43 -14.65 18.79
N GLY A 28 4.18 -14.56 18.30
CA GLY A 28 3.24 -13.53 18.74
C GLY A 28 2.87 -13.74 20.20
N LYS A 29 3.27 -12.79 21.05
CA LYS A 29 2.88 -12.76 22.47
C LYS A 29 1.94 -11.56 22.70
N PRO A 30 0.94 -11.68 23.58
CA PRO A 30 0.14 -10.53 23.96
C PRO A 30 1.01 -9.44 24.60
N HIS A 31 0.84 -8.20 24.15
CA HIS A 31 1.56 -7.04 24.70
C HIS A 31 0.65 -6.24 25.62
N PHE A 32 0.94 -6.28 26.92
CA PHE A 32 0.22 -5.54 27.95
C PHE A 32 1.10 -4.50 28.64
N HIS A 33 0.48 -3.46 29.19
CA HIS A 33 1.14 -2.52 30.10
C HIS A 33 1.21 -3.11 31.51
N ASP A 34 0.12 -3.72 31.95
CA ASP A 34 0.04 -4.48 33.20
C ASP A 34 -0.72 -5.79 32.93
N PRO A 35 -0.04 -6.94 32.79
CA PRO A 35 -0.70 -8.21 32.52
C PRO A 35 -1.75 -8.61 33.57
N LYS A 36 -1.55 -8.25 34.86
CA LYS A 36 -2.48 -8.64 35.93
C LYS A 36 -3.82 -7.92 35.79
N ARG A 37 -3.80 -6.70 35.29
CA ARG A 37 -4.99 -5.89 35.03
C ARG A 37 -5.55 -6.11 33.63
N ASP A 38 -4.70 -6.12 32.62
CA ASP A 38 -5.10 -6.03 31.21
C ASP A 38 -5.59 -7.37 30.65
N LEU A 39 -5.02 -8.51 31.08
CA LEU A 39 -5.43 -9.83 30.60
C LEU A 39 -6.88 -10.18 31.01
N PRO A 40 -7.32 -9.95 32.26
CA PRO A 40 -8.73 -10.12 32.62
C PRO A 40 -9.68 -9.24 31.78
N LEU A 41 -9.29 -8.00 31.48
CA LEU A 41 -10.08 -7.07 30.67
C LEU A 41 -10.18 -7.53 29.21
N MET A 42 -9.12 -8.14 28.66
CA MET A 42 -9.17 -8.73 27.32
C MET A 42 -10.27 -9.79 27.23
N SER A 43 -10.36 -10.66 28.25
CA SER A 43 -11.33 -11.76 28.27
C SER A 43 -12.75 -11.30 28.56
N LYS A 44 -12.93 -10.31 29.45
CA LYS A 44 -14.25 -9.85 29.92
C LYS A 44 -14.86 -8.75 29.06
N GLU A 45 -14.03 -7.87 28.52
CA GLU A 45 -14.44 -6.62 27.90
C GLU A 45 -13.91 -6.48 26.46
N GLY A 46 -13.17 -7.49 25.95
CA GLY A 46 -12.60 -7.44 24.60
C GLY A 46 -11.46 -6.42 24.45
N LYS A 47 -10.81 -6.02 25.54
CA LYS A 47 -9.65 -5.12 25.49
C LYS A 47 -8.53 -5.73 24.63
N LEU A 48 -8.19 -5.07 23.54
CA LEU A 48 -7.13 -5.53 22.64
C LEU A 48 -5.72 -5.31 23.24
N ASP A 49 -4.86 -6.32 23.14
CA ASP A 49 -3.43 -6.20 23.45
C ASP A 49 -2.67 -5.45 22.33
N GLY A 50 -1.40 -5.10 22.54
CA GLY A 50 -0.61 -4.36 21.55
C GLY A 50 -0.46 -5.06 20.19
N THR A 51 -0.33 -6.38 20.15
CA THR A 51 -0.26 -7.15 18.89
C THR A 51 -1.59 -7.07 18.15
N THR A 52 -2.70 -7.35 18.84
CA THR A 52 -4.03 -7.29 18.22
C THR A 52 -4.38 -5.87 17.78
N ARG A 53 -4.07 -4.84 18.59
CA ARG A 53 -4.23 -3.42 18.21
C ARG A 53 -3.46 -3.09 16.94
N THR A 54 -2.25 -3.62 16.79
CA THR A 54 -1.46 -3.41 15.56
C THR A 54 -2.11 -4.10 14.36
N MET A 55 -2.47 -5.37 14.49
CA MET A 55 -3.07 -6.11 13.38
C MET A 55 -4.39 -5.48 12.92
N THR A 56 -5.25 -5.09 13.86
CA THR A 56 -6.51 -4.39 13.55
C THR A 56 -6.24 -3.02 12.96
N GLY A 57 -5.35 -2.23 13.58
CA GLY A 57 -5.02 -0.87 13.14
C GLY A 57 -4.42 -0.83 11.74
N PHE A 58 -3.69 -1.85 11.32
CA PHE A 58 -3.17 -1.97 9.95
C PHE A 58 -4.31 -2.00 8.93
N TRP A 59 -5.31 -2.85 9.14
CA TRP A 59 -6.46 -2.96 8.24
C TRP A 59 -7.38 -1.74 8.31
N GLU A 60 -7.58 -1.16 9.49
CA GLU A 60 -8.35 0.07 9.66
C GLU A 60 -7.69 1.25 8.94
N ASN A 61 -6.38 1.41 9.06
CA ASN A 61 -5.65 2.43 8.33
C ASN A 61 -5.65 2.16 6.83
N GLY A 62 -5.34 0.94 6.40
CA GLY A 62 -5.26 0.57 4.99
C GLY A 62 -6.59 0.71 4.26
N LEU A 63 -7.60 -0.06 4.68
CA LEU A 63 -8.91 -0.11 4.03
C LEU A 63 -9.80 1.08 4.38
N GLY A 64 -9.66 1.62 5.61
CA GLY A 64 -10.49 2.73 6.06
C GLY A 64 -10.07 4.09 5.49
N ARG A 65 -8.78 4.24 5.13
CA ARG A 65 -8.21 5.53 4.69
C ARG A 65 -7.61 5.50 3.27
N ASN A 66 -7.79 4.41 2.53
CA ASN A 66 -7.27 4.22 1.16
C ASN A 66 -5.76 4.47 1.06
N LEU A 67 -5.00 3.93 2.01
CA LEU A 67 -3.55 4.10 2.07
C LEU A 67 -2.83 2.94 1.37
N THR A 68 -1.55 3.14 1.09
CA THR A 68 -0.65 2.04 0.73
C THR A 68 -0.40 1.11 1.93
N THR A 69 0.03 -0.11 1.67
CA THR A 69 0.44 -1.08 2.69
C THR A 69 1.54 -0.52 3.62
N GLY A 70 2.51 0.20 3.07
CA GLY A 70 3.58 0.85 3.84
C GLY A 70 3.06 1.95 4.76
N GLU A 71 2.23 2.85 4.23
CA GLU A 71 1.61 3.93 5.03
C GLU A 71 0.70 3.39 6.13
N ALA A 72 -0.07 2.34 5.83
CA ALA A 72 -0.94 1.69 6.81
C ALA A 72 -0.14 1.12 8.00
N LEU A 73 0.98 0.42 7.73
CA LEU A 73 1.83 -0.08 8.81
C LEU A 73 2.53 1.05 9.56
N MET A 74 3.04 2.06 8.83
CA MET A 74 3.69 3.22 9.43
C MET A 74 2.78 3.94 10.43
N LEU A 75 1.54 4.26 10.03
CA LEU A 75 0.58 4.94 10.91
C LEU A 75 0.18 4.08 12.10
N THR A 76 0.06 2.78 11.89
CA THR A 76 -0.24 1.84 12.97
C THR A 76 0.89 1.83 14.01
N LYS A 77 2.15 1.77 13.56
CA LYS A 77 3.31 1.86 14.45
C LYS A 77 3.39 3.22 15.15
N ALA A 78 3.13 4.31 14.44
CA ALA A 78 3.08 5.66 15.02
C ALA A 78 2.02 5.76 16.14
N GLY A 79 0.86 5.14 15.96
CA GLY A 79 -0.22 5.11 16.95
C GLY A 79 0.13 4.39 18.26
N LEU A 80 1.19 3.57 18.27
CA LEU A 80 1.67 2.85 19.46
C LEU A 80 2.96 3.44 20.05
N ALA A 81 3.49 4.51 19.45
CA ALA A 81 4.78 5.08 19.87
C ALA A 81 4.77 5.54 21.35
N GLU A 82 3.68 6.14 21.82
CA GLU A 82 3.55 6.57 23.21
C GLU A 82 3.43 5.40 24.20
N ASP A 83 2.83 4.30 23.77
CA ASP A 83 2.78 3.07 24.56
C ASP A 83 4.17 2.42 24.64
N ALA A 84 4.91 2.40 23.53
CA ALA A 84 6.26 1.86 23.45
C ALA A 84 7.28 2.63 24.31
N LYS A 85 7.09 3.94 24.52
CA LYS A 85 7.91 4.73 25.46
C LYS A 85 7.73 4.29 26.92
N LYS A 86 6.59 3.70 27.26
CA LYS A 86 6.20 3.34 28.64
C LYS A 86 6.37 1.86 28.93
N SER A 87 6.46 1.03 27.90
CA SER A 87 6.51 -0.43 28.05
C SER A 87 7.47 -1.08 27.04
N ALA A 88 8.41 -1.86 27.58
CA ALA A 88 9.35 -2.65 26.78
C ALA A 88 8.64 -3.69 25.89
N THR A 89 7.48 -4.21 26.31
CA THR A 89 6.71 -5.17 25.50
C THR A 89 6.07 -4.50 24.29
N PHE A 90 5.58 -3.26 24.44
CA PHE A 90 5.08 -2.47 23.31
C PHE A 90 6.21 -2.02 22.37
N HIS A 91 7.36 -1.63 22.94
CA HIS A 91 8.55 -1.33 22.14
C HIS A 91 8.96 -2.54 21.30
N LEU A 92 9.01 -3.72 21.93
CA LEU A 92 9.30 -4.96 21.24
C LEU A 92 8.29 -5.25 20.11
N GLY A 93 6.99 -5.14 20.39
CA GLY A 93 5.95 -5.34 19.37
C GLY A 93 6.13 -4.44 18.15
N LEU A 94 6.48 -3.16 18.35
CA LEU A 94 6.79 -2.25 17.25
C LEU A 94 7.99 -2.68 16.40
N CYS A 95 9.02 -3.23 17.04
CA CYS A 95 10.22 -3.70 16.35
C CYS A 95 10.01 -5.02 15.61
N GLU A 96 9.15 -5.90 16.12
CA GLU A 96 8.97 -7.25 15.57
C GLU A 96 8.00 -7.30 14.39
N LEU A 97 7.06 -6.36 14.27
CA LEU A 97 6.09 -6.33 13.19
C LEU A 97 6.72 -5.86 11.87
N ASN A 98 6.70 -6.72 10.86
CA ASN A 98 7.28 -6.48 9.56
C ASN A 98 6.21 -6.49 8.47
N LEU A 99 6.45 -5.70 7.43
CA LEU A 99 5.73 -5.79 6.15
C LEU A 99 6.61 -6.57 5.18
N LEU A 100 6.08 -7.64 4.62
CA LEU A 100 6.70 -8.39 3.54
C LEU A 100 5.82 -8.28 2.30
N GLY A 101 6.43 -7.94 1.16
CA GLY A 101 5.72 -7.61 -0.09
C GLY A 101 6.00 -6.16 -0.51
N ASP A 102 5.14 -5.61 -1.35
CA ASP A 102 5.28 -4.25 -1.89
C ASP A 102 4.69 -3.20 -0.92
N PRO A 103 5.49 -2.27 -0.35
CA PRO A 103 5.00 -1.21 0.53
C PRO A 103 4.21 -0.12 -0.19
N THR A 104 4.26 -0.07 -1.52
CA THR A 104 3.56 0.93 -2.35
C THR A 104 2.21 0.44 -2.85
N LEU A 105 1.87 -0.83 -2.59
CA LEU A 105 0.61 -1.42 -3.02
C LEU A 105 -0.58 -0.68 -2.38
N PRO A 106 -1.49 -0.07 -3.17
CA PRO A 106 -2.66 0.60 -2.63
C PRO A 106 -3.70 -0.41 -2.15
N PHE A 107 -4.24 -0.19 -0.95
CA PHE A 107 -5.38 -0.98 -0.47
C PHE A 107 -6.64 -0.68 -1.28
N ARG A 108 -7.36 -1.75 -1.65
CA ARG A 108 -8.64 -1.65 -2.34
C ARG A 108 -9.74 -2.20 -1.44
N ARG A 109 -10.58 -1.31 -0.92
CA ARG A 109 -11.77 -1.68 -0.13
C ARG A 109 -12.90 -2.21 -0.99
N GLN A 110 -12.98 -1.76 -2.23
CA GLN A 110 -14.06 -2.10 -3.16
C GLN A 110 -13.48 -2.74 -4.42
N VAL A 111 -14.33 -3.50 -5.13
CA VAL A 111 -14.00 -4.03 -6.45
C VAL A 111 -13.72 -2.83 -7.38
N PRO A 112 -12.53 -2.76 -7.99
CA PRO A 112 -12.19 -1.63 -8.84
C PRO A 112 -13.02 -1.64 -10.13
N ARG A 113 -13.39 -0.45 -10.60
CA ARG A 113 -13.91 -0.27 -11.96
C ARG A 113 -12.76 -0.05 -12.94
N ARG A 114 -13.00 -0.33 -14.22
CA ARG A 114 -12.10 0.09 -15.31
C ARG A 114 -12.48 1.51 -15.75
N PRO A 115 -11.58 2.50 -15.66
CA PRO A 115 -11.85 3.84 -16.17
C PRO A 115 -11.89 3.85 -17.70
N GLU A 116 -12.66 4.78 -18.25
CA GLU A 116 -12.59 5.11 -19.68
C GLU A 116 -11.41 6.05 -19.89
N ILE A 117 -10.63 5.81 -20.96
CA ILE A 117 -9.45 6.63 -21.30
C ILE A 117 -9.55 6.97 -22.78
N ALA A 118 -9.42 8.27 -23.09
CA ALA A 118 -9.41 8.79 -24.44
C ALA A 118 -8.15 9.65 -24.70
N GLY A 119 -7.68 9.62 -25.93
CA GLY A 119 -6.50 10.34 -26.40
C GLY A 119 -6.30 10.11 -27.90
N PRO A 120 -5.42 10.88 -28.54
CA PRO A 120 -5.16 10.71 -29.97
C PRO A 120 -4.50 9.35 -30.23
N ARG A 121 -5.00 8.64 -31.25
CA ARG A 121 -4.47 7.32 -31.65
C ARG A 121 -3.10 7.39 -32.32
N THR A 122 -2.72 8.57 -32.81
CA THR A 122 -1.46 8.83 -33.49
C THR A 122 -0.96 10.21 -33.12
N VAL A 123 0.34 10.33 -32.87
CA VAL A 123 1.01 11.62 -32.61
C VAL A 123 2.22 11.77 -33.54
N PRO A 124 2.56 12.99 -33.97
CA PRO A 124 3.78 13.23 -34.73
C PRO A 124 5.02 13.00 -33.88
N ALA A 125 6.15 12.72 -34.53
CA ALA A 125 7.44 12.73 -33.85
C ALA A 125 7.85 14.15 -33.47
N GLY A 126 8.62 14.28 -32.39
CA GLY A 126 9.13 15.55 -31.86
C GLY A 126 8.45 15.98 -30.56
N ASN A 127 8.63 17.25 -30.21
CA ASN A 127 8.09 17.81 -28.98
C ASN A 127 6.63 18.20 -29.17
N LEU A 128 5.75 17.67 -28.33
CA LEU A 128 4.32 17.96 -28.35
C LEU A 128 3.71 17.93 -26.95
N SER A 129 2.50 18.47 -26.84
CA SER A 129 1.69 18.37 -25.63
C SER A 129 0.52 17.43 -25.90
N LEU A 130 0.46 16.33 -25.16
CA LEU A 130 -0.60 15.35 -25.24
C LEU A 130 -1.64 15.60 -24.15
N VAL A 131 -2.91 15.62 -24.54
CA VAL A 131 -4.03 15.59 -23.57
C VAL A 131 -4.58 14.18 -23.55
N ILE A 132 -4.65 13.61 -22.34
CA ILE A 132 -5.36 12.37 -22.05
C ILE A 132 -6.58 12.71 -21.21
N GLU A 133 -7.72 12.19 -21.61
CA GLU A 133 -9.02 12.39 -20.96
C GLU A 133 -9.46 11.08 -20.32
N THR A 134 -10.07 11.14 -19.14
CA THR A 134 -10.64 9.98 -18.46
C THR A 134 -11.88 10.35 -17.66
N ASP A 135 -12.78 9.38 -17.47
CA ASP A 135 -13.94 9.52 -16.59
C ASP A 135 -13.58 9.40 -15.08
N ALA A 136 -12.29 9.42 -14.74
CA ALA A 136 -11.76 9.30 -13.38
C ALA A 136 -10.94 10.55 -12.98
N PRO A 137 -11.59 11.62 -12.49
CA PRO A 137 -10.89 12.77 -11.90
C PRO A 137 -9.99 12.38 -10.73
N GLY A 138 -8.81 13.00 -10.62
CA GLY A 138 -7.80 12.67 -9.61
C GLY A 138 -7.05 11.36 -9.84
N ALA A 139 -7.27 10.69 -10.98
CA ALA A 139 -6.51 9.51 -11.36
C ALA A 139 -5.07 9.87 -11.72
N LEU A 140 -4.14 8.98 -11.39
CA LEU A 140 -2.75 9.08 -11.82
C LEU A 140 -2.62 8.37 -13.17
N ILE A 141 -2.30 9.15 -14.20
CA ILE A 141 -2.05 8.66 -15.56
C ILE A 141 -0.55 8.67 -15.80
N SER A 142 -0.04 7.61 -16.43
CA SER A 142 1.34 7.55 -16.87
C SER A 142 1.47 7.23 -18.35
N ILE A 143 2.46 7.86 -18.98
CA ILE A 143 2.78 7.68 -20.39
C ILE A 143 4.17 7.07 -20.50
N LEU A 144 4.27 5.93 -21.19
CA LEU A 144 5.52 5.21 -21.38
C LEU A 144 5.61 4.60 -22.79
N ASP A 145 6.81 4.24 -23.21
CA ASP A 145 7.04 3.35 -24.35
C ASP A 145 7.96 2.17 -23.94
N THR A 146 8.52 1.49 -24.93
CA THR A 146 9.47 0.38 -24.73
C THR A 146 10.80 0.79 -24.10
N HIS A 147 11.13 2.08 -24.11
CA HIS A 147 12.39 2.63 -23.61
C HIS A 147 12.24 3.30 -22.25
N GLY A 148 11.03 3.72 -21.86
CA GLY A 148 10.78 4.14 -20.50
C GLY A 148 9.56 5.04 -20.32
N LEU A 149 9.51 5.64 -19.14
CA LEU A 149 8.46 6.55 -18.70
C LEU A 149 8.73 7.97 -19.22
N TYR A 150 7.78 8.53 -19.96
CA TYR A 150 7.81 9.93 -20.36
C TYR A 150 7.38 10.86 -19.23
N GLY A 151 6.35 10.46 -18.49
CA GLY A 151 5.82 11.27 -17.40
C GLY A 151 4.61 10.67 -16.72
N VAL A 152 4.28 11.26 -15.58
CA VAL A 152 3.14 10.91 -14.73
C VAL A 152 2.42 12.21 -14.38
N GLN A 153 1.10 12.22 -14.49
CA GLN A 153 0.27 13.36 -14.10
C GLN A 153 -0.99 12.90 -13.39
N ILE A 154 -1.51 13.75 -12.52
CA ILE A 154 -2.83 13.57 -11.91
C ILE A 154 -3.85 14.32 -12.74
N THR A 155 -4.97 13.67 -13.05
CA THR A 155 -6.07 14.28 -13.81
C THR A 155 -6.75 15.36 -12.99
N ASN A 156 -7.14 16.45 -13.66
CA ASN A 156 -7.88 17.54 -13.02
C ASN A 156 -9.35 17.15 -12.74
N GLU A 157 -10.14 18.11 -12.26
CA GLU A 157 -11.56 17.90 -11.93
C GLU A 157 -12.41 17.46 -13.14
N ASP A 158 -12.00 17.85 -14.35
CA ASP A 158 -12.64 17.45 -15.61
C ASP A 158 -12.14 16.10 -16.13
N GLY A 159 -11.19 15.44 -15.44
CA GLY A 159 -10.62 14.17 -15.87
C GLY A 159 -9.51 14.30 -16.91
N ASN A 160 -8.92 15.49 -17.08
CA ASN A 160 -7.89 15.76 -18.10
C ASN A 160 -6.48 15.79 -17.50
N ALA A 161 -5.51 15.21 -18.21
CA ALA A 161 -4.10 15.27 -17.89
C ALA A 161 -3.27 15.73 -19.11
N LEU A 162 -2.42 16.75 -18.90
CA LEU A 162 -1.57 17.34 -19.94
C LEU A 162 -0.12 16.89 -19.79
N PHE A 163 0.44 16.32 -20.85
CA PHE A 163 1.79 15.78 -20.87
C PHE A 163 2.66 16.48 -21.94
N PRO A 164 3.66 17.27 -21.53
CA PRO A 164 4.71 17.71 -22.44
C PRO A 164 5.68 16.54 -22.69
N ILE A 165 5.71 16.00 -23.91
CA ILE A 165 6.51 14.82 -24.27
C ILE A 165 7.32 15.05 -25.55
N SER A 166 8.41 14.30 -25.70
CA SER A 166 9.23 14.25 -26.91
C SER A 166 9.18 12.87 -27.52
N VAL A 167 8.48 12.69 -28.63
CA VAL A 167 8.18 11.37 -29.20
C VAL A 167 9.16 11.03 -30.31
N ALA A 168 9.84 9.90 -30.20
CA ALA A 168 10.69 9.39 -31.27
C ALA A 168 9.86 8.90 -32.47
N LYS A 169 10.41 9.02 -33.68
CA LYS A 169 9.74 8.56 -34.90
C LYS A 169 9.53 7.04 -34.84
N GLY A 170 8.28 6.60 -34.97
CA GLY A 170 7.91 5.19 -34.93
C GLY A 170 7.73 4.61 -33.52
N ALA A 171 7.82 5.43 -32.48
CA ALA A 171 7.55 4.99 -31.11
C ALA A 171 6.07 4.59 -30.93
N VAL A 172 5.85 3.55 -30.12
CA VAL A 172 4.53 3.13 -29.66
C VAL A 172 4.37 3.54 -28.20
N ILE A 173 3.45 4.46 -27.95
CA ILE A 173 3.18 5.01 -26.63
C ILE A 173 2.03 4.24 -25.99
N THR A 174 2.20 3.88 -24.73
CA THR A 174 1.20 3.25 -23.89
C THR A 174 0.76 4.24 -22.81
N VAL A 175 -0.55 4.32 -22.60
CA VAL A 175 -1.17 5.08 -21.52
C VAL A 175 -1.71 4.08 -20.50
N THR A 176 -1.37 4.27 -19.24
CA THR A 176 -1.84 3.44 -18.11
C THR A 176 -2.37 4.28 -16.98
#